data_AF-A0A535UPK9-F1
#
_entry.id   AF-A0A535UPK9-F1
#
_cell.length_a   1.000
_cell.length_b   1.000
_cell.length_c   1.000
_cell.angle_alpha   90.00
_cell.angle_beta   90.00
_cell.angle_gamma   90.00
#
_symmetry.space_group_name_H-M   'P 1'
#
loop_
_entity.id
_entity.type
_entity.pdbx_description
1 polymer ?
#
loop_
_entity_poly.entity_id
_entity_poly.type
_entity_poly.pdbx_seq_one_letter_code
_entity_poly.pdbx_strand_id
1 'polypeptide(L)'
;MQWFGKKSAQRALDEKRPDGKDRLPPGQYLTKKWPVLSYERTPQQLPPDWKLKVTGKVEHPLELTWEEFLALPRTTFTADIHCVTTWSRYDNTWEGVHIREILRRAKPLPSAKFVTAHSWTGYTTNLPLADLDDDDVMIALKH
;
A
#
# COMPACT_ATOMS: atom_id res chain seq x y z
N MET A 1 -12.52 -38.03 -10.46
CA MET A 1 -12.11 -36.78 -11.15
C MET A 1 -12.07 -35.60 -10.18
N GLN A 2 -11.13 -35.59 -9.21
CA GLN A 2 -10.90 -34.46 -8.29
C GLN A 2 -9.63 -34.78 -7.50
N TRP A 3 -8.44 -34.22 -7.81
CA TRP A 3 -7.29 -34.32 -6.88
C TRP A 3 -6.04 -33.44 -7.17
N PHE A 4 -6.18 -32.24 -7.74
CA PHE A 4 -5.01 -31.33 -7.89
C PHE A 4 -5.18 -29.95 -7.22
N GLY A 5 -6.40 -29.40 -7.13
CA GLY A 5 -6.63 -28.05 -6.58
C GLY A 5 -6.64 -27.93 -5.04
N LYS A 6 -6.93 -29.01 -4.30
CA LYS A 6 -6.99 -28.96 -2.82
C LYS A 6 -5.60 -28.91 -2.18
N LYS A 7 -4.61 -29.57 -2.78
CA LYS A 7 -3.23 -29.63 -2.25
C LYS A 7 -2.50 -28.29 -2.34
N SER A 8 -2.69 -27.54 -3.43
CA SER A 8 -2.07 -26.21 -3.57
C SER A 8 -2.68 -25.18 -2.63
N ALA A 9 -4.00 -25.23 -2.42
CA ALA A 9 -4.67 -24.37 -1.45
C ALA A 9 -4.21 -24.67 -0.01
N GLN A 10 -4.11 -25.94 0.37
CA GLN A 10 -3.60 -26.33 1.69
C GLN A 10 -2.13 -25.90 1.87
N ARG A 11 -1.30 -26.09 0.85
CA ARG A 11 0.10 -25.65 0.87
C ARG A 11 0.26 -24.14 1.14
N ALA A 12 -0.56 -23.31 0.50
CA ALA A 12 -0.53 -21.86 0.74
C ALA A 12 -0.94 -21.48 2.17
N LEU A 13 -1.84 -22.25 2.80
CA LEU A 13 -2.24 -22.02 4.19
C LEU A 13 -1.14 -22.40 5.19
N ASP A 14 -0.34 -23.43 4.86
CA ASP A 14 0.70 -23.96 5.73
C ASP A 14 2.06 -23.25 5.55
N GLU A 15 2.14 -22.27 4.64
CA GLU A 15 3.36 -21.48 4.42
C GLU A 15 3.70 -20.63 5.65
N LYS A 16 5.00 -20.50 5.92
CA LYS A 16 5.54 -19.76 7.06
C LYS A 16 6.24 -18.50 6.58
N ARG A 17 6.12 -17.44 7.37
CA ARG A 17 6.91 -16.22 7.25
C ARG A 17 8.37 -16.48 7.67
N PRO A 18 9.32 -15.60 7.29
CA PRO A 18 10.71 -15.71 7.72
C PRO A 18 10.90 -15.73 9.26
N ASP A 19 9.96 -15.14 10.01
CA ASP A 19 9.94 -15.14 11.48
C ASP A 19 9.34 -16.43 12.10
N GLY A 20 9.04 -17.44 11.28
CA GLY A 20 8.51 -18.75 11.72
C GLY A 20 7.01 -18.78 12.01
N LYS A 21 6.31 -17.65 11.93
CA LYS A 21 4.85 -17.58 12.10
C LYS A 21 4.14 -18.05 10.84
N ASP A 22 2.87 -18.42 10.99
CA ASP A 22 2.00 -18.69 9.84
C ASP A 22 1.93 -17.47 8.91
N ARG A 23 1.99 -17.71 7.61
CA ARG A 23 1.78 -16.68 6.59
C ARG A 23 0.36 -16.12 6.67
N LEU A 24 -0.63 -16.97 7.00
CA LEU A 24 -1.99 -16.53 7.26
C LEU A 24 -2.09 -16.05 8.71
N PRO A 25 -2.38 -14.76 8.97
CA PRO A 25 -2.53 -14.30 10.34
C PRO A 25 -3.72 -14.99 11.03
N PRO A 26 -3.68 -15.21 12.36
CA PRO A 26 -4.77 -15.81 13.09
C PRO A 26 -6.11 -15.08 12.86
N GLY A 27 -7.18 -15.84 12.62
CA GLY A 27 -8.53 -15.30 12.39
C GLY A 27 -8.78 -14.75 10.98
N GLN A 28 -7.81 -14.85 10.06
CA GLN A 28 -7.98 -14.48 8.66
C GLN A 28 -8.43 -15.68 7.83
N TYR A 29 -9.15 -15.43 6.72
CA TYR A 29 -9.38 -16.42 5.66
C TYR A 29 -8.76 -15.97 4.34
N LEU A 30 -8.18 -16.93 3.59
CA LEU A 30 -7.57 -16.65 2.29
C LEU A 30 -8.64 -16.51 1.20
N THR A 31 -8.56 -15.46 0.39
CA THR A 31 -9.45 -15.23 -0.76
C THR A 31 -8.67 -15.07 -2.06
N LYS A 32 -9.28 -15.49 -3.17
CA LYS A 32 -8.79 -15.20 -4.53
C LYS A 32 -9.47 -13.99 -5.18
N LYS A 33 -10.60 -13.55 -4.61
CA LYS A 33 -11.32 -12.34 -5.06
C LYS A 33 -10.53 -11.10 -4.64
N TRP A 34 -10.91 -9.94 -5.17
CA TRP A 34 -10.46 -8.64 -4.69
C TRP A 34 -11.61 -7.96 -3.94
N PRO A 35 -11.72 -8.14 -2.62
CA PRO A 35 -12.75 -7.45 -1.84
C PRO A 35 -12.48 -5.94 -1.88
N VAL A 36 -13.47 -5.18 -2.35
CA VAL A 36 -13.43 -3.72 -2.32
C VAL A 36 -14.19 -3.25 -1.10
N LEU A 37 -13.51 -2.50 -0.24
CA LEU A 37 -14.09 -1.84 0.93
C LEU A 37 -13.89 -0.33 0.76
N SER A 38 -14.92 0.44 1.06
CA SER A 38 -14.83 1.89 1.03
C SER A 38 -15.42 2.43 2.33
N TYR A 39 -14.63 3.23 3.04
CA TYR A 39 -15.10 3.96 4.21
C TYR A 39 -15.99 5.15 3.79
N GLU A 40 -15.58 5.84 2.74
CA GLU A 40 -16.32 6.93 2.11
C GLU A 40 -16.95 6.48 0.79
N ARG A 41 -17.71 7.37 0.16
CA ARG A 41 -18.24 7.13 -1.18
C ARG A 41 -17.07 6.85 -2.15
N THR A 42 -17.12 5.70 -2.81
CA THR A 42 -16.09 5.32 -3.77
C THR A 42 -15.99 6.37 -4.88
N PRO A 43 -14.82 6.98 -5.08
CA PRO A 43 -14.63 7.98 -6.12
C PRO A 43 -14.75 7.33 -7.50
N GLN A 44 -15.53 7.95 -8.39
CA GLN A 44 -15.71 7.47 -9.77
C GLN A 44 -14.65 8.02 -10.73
N GLN A 45 -14.08 9.18 -10.42
CA GLN A 45 -13.07 9.86 -11.22
C GLN A 45 -12.15 10.68 -10.33
N LEU A 46 -10.92 10.91 -10.79
CA LEU A 46 -10.01 11.86 -10.14
C LEU A 46 -10.50 13.30 -10.35
N PRO A 47 -10.30 14.22 -9.39
CA PRO A 47 -10.52 15.64 -9.58
C PRO A 47 -9.66 16.19 -10.74
N PRO A 48 -10.18 17.12 -11.57
CA PRO A 48 -9.40 17.71 -12.67
C PRO A 48 -8.13 18.43 -12.22
N ASP A 49 -8.11 18.92 -10.98
CA ASP A 49 -7.04 19.66 -10.34
C ASP A 49 -6.29 18.82 -9.29
N TRP A 50 -6.34 17.49 -9.41
CA TRP A 50 -5.66 16.60 -8.47
C TRP A 50 -4.17 16.94 -8.36
N LYS A 51 -3.67 16.95 -7.13
CA LYS A 51 -2.24 17.06 -6.82
C LYS A 51 -1.85 16.15 -5.68
N LEU A 52 -0.68 15.53 -5.79
CA LEU A 52 0.01 14.98 -4.62
C LEU A 52 0.71 16.12 -3.90
N LYS A 53 0.34 16.38 -2.64
CA LYS A 53 0.96 17.41 -1.82
C LYS A 53 1.71 16.78 -0.67
N VAL A 54 2.94 17.24 -0.42
CA VAL A 54 3.72 16.92 0.77
C VAL A 54 4.01 18.21 1.52
N THR A 55 3.52 18.29 2.76
CA THR A 55 3.58 19.49 3.59
C THR A 55 3.98 19.13 5.02
N GLY A 56 4.03 20.12 5.91
CA GLY A 56 4.37 19.93 7.32
C GLY A 56 5.87 20.00 7.57
N LYS A 57 6.42 19.04 8.32
CA LYS A 57 7.82 19.04 8.79
C LYS A 57 8.79 18.53 7.72
N VAL A 58 8.92 19.26 6.63
CA VAL A 58 9.78 18.93 5.48
C VAL A 58 10.60 20.17 5.07
N GLU A 59 11.82 19.98 4.56
CA GLU A 59 12.65 21.09 4.06
C GLU A 59 12.12 21.63 2.73
N HIS A 60 11.51 20.77 1.91
CA HIS A 60 11.05 21.09 0.57
C HIS A 60 9.60 20.65 0.39
N PRO A 61 8.61 21.46 0.83
CA PRO A 61 7.22 21.21 0.48
C PRO A 61 7.08 21.09 -1.05
N LEU A 62 6.30 20.13 -1.51
CA LEU A 62 6.10 19.89 -2.94
C LEU A 62 4.64 19.62 -3.28
N GLU A 63 4.29 20.01 -4.50
CA GLU A 63 3.04 19.64 -5.15
C GLU A 63 3.39 19.05 -6.52
N LEU A 64 2.82 17.89 -6.85
CA LEU A 64 2.95 17.27 -8.17
C LEU A 64 1.57 17.16 -8.80
N THR A 65 1.43 17.56 -10.07
CA THR A 65 0.25 17.21 -10.86
C THR A 65 0.19 15.69 -11.09
N TRP A 66 -0.94 15.21 -11.60
CA TRP A 66 -1.08 13.81 -11.96
C TRP A 66 -0.02 13.38 -12.99
N GLU A 67 0.24 14.20 -14.01
CA GLU A 67 1.23 13.94 -15.06
C GLU A 67 2.65 13.92 -14.50
N GLU A 68 2.99 14.87 -13.63
CA GLU A 68 4.31 14.94 -12.98
C GLU A 68 4.55 13.74 -12.06
N PHE A 69 3.51 13.31 -11.33
CA PHE A 69 3.59 12.10 -10.49
C PHE A 69 3.78 10.84 -11.34
N LEU A 70 3.04 10.70 -12.46
CA LEU A 70 3.17 9.55 -13.37
C LEU A 70 4.52 9.48 -14.10
N ALA A 71 5.23 10.60 -14.21
CA ALA A 71 6.57 10.68 -14.79
C ALA A 71 7.69 10.24 -13.83
N LEU A 72 7.38 10.01 -12.54
CA LEU A 72 8.35 9.51 -11.58
C LEU A 72 8.76 8.05 -11.88
N PRO A 73 9.97 7.63 -11.46
CA PRO A 73 10.41 6.24 -11.58
C PRO A 73 9.42 5.27 -10.93
N ARG A 74 9.10 4.19 -11.64
CA ARG A 74 8.20 3.15 -11.16
C ARG A 74 8.96 1.94 -10.66
N THR A 75 8.43 1.32 -9.63
CA THR A 75 8.92 0.07 -9.06
C THR A 75 7.79 -0.93 -8.95
N THR A 76 8.14 -2.21 -8.98
CA THR A 76 7.21 -3.32 -8.82
C THR A 76 7.67 -4.21 -7.70
N PHE A 77 6.78 -4.57 -6.79
CA PHE A 77 7.04 -5.61 -5.80
C PHE A 77 5.78 -6.43 -5.53
N THR A 78 5.98 -7.64 -4.99
CA THR A 78 4.89 -8.55 -4.65
C THR A 78 4.71 -8.62 -3.14
N ALA A 79 3.50 -8.36 -2.67
CA ALA A 79 3.17 -8.34 -1.25
C ALA A 79 1.77 -8.91 -0.98
N ASP A 80 1.58 -9.42 0.23
CA ASP A 80 0.28 -9.89 0.70
C ASP A 80 -0.56 -8.72 1.22
N ILE A 81 -1.88 -8.86 1.14
CA ILE A 81 -2.82 -8.00 1.89
C ILE A 81 -3.41 -8.83 3.01
N HIS A 82 -3.40 -8.28 4.22
CA HIS A 82 -4.15 -8.77 5.36
C HIS A 82 -5.07 -7.66 5.85
N CYS A 83 -6.37 -7.80 5.58
CA CYS A 83 -7.34 -6.79 5.96
C CYS A 83 -7.83 -7.01 7.40
N VAL A 84 -7.98 -5.94 8.17
CA VAL A 84 -8.55 -6.01 9.53
C VAL A 84 -9.96 -6.63 9.54
N THR A 85 -10.69 -6.58 8.42
CA THR A 85 -12.00 -7.24 8.26
C THR A 85 -11.88 -8.73 7.88
N THR A 86 -10.84 -9.41 8.38
CA THR A 86 -10.66 -10.88 8.39
C THR A 86 -10.35 -11.59 7.07
N TRP A 87 -10.06 -10.88 5.97
CA TRP A 87 -9.64 -11.52 4.72
C TRP A 87 -8.18 -11.22 4.36
N SER A 88 -7.51 -12.22 3.80
CA SER A 88 -6.15 -12.10 3.26
C SER A 88 -6.10 -12.51 1.79
N ARG A 89 -5.24 -11.85 1.01
CA ARG A 89 -4.94 -12.23 -0.38
C ARG A 89 -3.43 -12.22 -0.57
N TYR A 90 -2.89 -13.31 -1.09
CA TYR A 90 -1.46 -13.49 -1.26
C TYR A 90 -0.96 -13.08 -2.64
N ASP A 91 0.35 -12.82 -2.70
CA ASP A 91 1.12 -12.71 -3.93
C ASP A 91 0.57 -11.63 -4.88
N ASN A 92 0.19 -10.48 -4.33
CA ASN A 92 -0.31 -9.36 -5.13
C ASN A 92 0.88 -8.56 -5.67
N THR A 93 0.99 -8.45 -7.00
CA THR A 93 2.05 -7.68 -7.65
C THR A 93 1.59 -6.24 -7.85
N TRP A 94 2.23 -5.31 -7.14
CA TRP A 94 1.94 -3.89 -7.20
C TRP A 94 2.93 -3.18 -8.09
N GLU A 95 2.49 -2.17 -8.84
CA GLU A 95 3.37 -1.18 -9.48
C GLU A 95 2.95 0.22 -9.07
N GLY A 96 3.94 1.06 -8.79
CA GLY A 96 3.73 2.43 -8.36
C GLY A 96 5.05 3.17 -8.19
N VAL A 97 4.98 4.30 -7.49
CA VAL A 97 6.17 5.10 -7.15
C VAL A 97 6.63 4.69 -5.75
N HIS A 98 7.88 4.25 -5.62
CA HIS A 98 8.47 3.96 -4.32
C HIS A 98 8.44 5.21 -3.43
N ILE A 99 8.02 5.06 -2.18
CA ILE A 99 7.78 6.19 -1.28
C ILE A 99 9.04 7.03 -1.03
N ARG A 100 10.21 6.39 -0.96
CA ARG A 100 11.52 7.05 -0.89
C ARG A 100 11.77 8.08 -1.98
N GLU A 101 11.20 7.95 -3.17
CA GLU A 101 11.34 8.99 -4.19
C GLU A 101 10.63 10.29 -3.75
N ILE A 102 9.50 10.16 -3.06
CA ILE A 102 8.77 11.30 -2.48
C ILE A 102 9.53 11.86 -1.27
N LEU A 103 9.98 10.99 -0.36
CA LEU A 103 10.74 11.42 0.83
C LEU A 103 12.06 12.11 0.44
N ARG A 104 12.77 11.61 -0.56
CA ARG A 104 14.02 12.20 -1.08
C ARG A 104 13.80 13.62 -1.62
N ARG A 105 12.67 13.85 -2.31
CA ARG A 105 12.31 15.18 -2.83
C ARG A 105 11.89 16.12 -1.71
N ALA A 106 11.08 15.64 -0.77
CA ALA A 106 10.54 16.47 0.30
C ALA A 106 11.55 16.78 1.43
N LYS A 107 12.48 15.85 1.69
CA LYS A 107 13.45 15.87 2.80
C LYS A 107 12.77 16.14 4.15
N PRO A 108 12.15 15.13 4.78
CA PRO A 108 11.59 15.27 6.13
C PRO A 108 12.64 15.77 7.13
N LEU A 109 12.24 16.72 7.97
CA LEU A 109 13.10 17.24 9.04
C LEU A 109 13.37 16.14 10.08
N PRO A 110 14.51 16.18 10.81
CA PRO A 110 14.81 15.20 11.87
C PRO A 110 13.73 15.10 12.98
N SER A 111 12.94 16.17 13.15
CA SER A 111 11.84 16.25 14.11
C SER A 111 10.50 15.69 13.58
N ALA A 112 10.43 15.26 12.32
CA ALA A 112 9.31 14.53 11.76
C ALA A 112 9.36 13.06 12.22
N LYS A 113 8.25 12.55 12.76
CA LYS A 113 8.16 11.18 13.31
C LYS A 113 6.98 10.38 12.78
N PHE A 114 5.98 11.06 12.25
CA PHE A 114 4.76 10.46 11.72
C PHE A 114 4.36 11.17 10.44
N VAL A 115 3.66 10.44 9.58
CA VAL A 115 3.02 10.96 8.38
C VAL A 115 1.52 10.73 8.50
N THR A 116 0.73 11.73 8.13
CA THR A 116 -0.71 11.58 7.93
C THR A 116 -0.98 11.57 6.44
N ALA A 117 -1.54 10.48 5.94
CA ALA A 117 -2.02 10.36 4.57
C ALA A 117 -3.47 10.84 4.50
N HIS A 118 -3.76 11.66 3.49
CA HIS A 118 -5.10 12.20 3.24
C HIS A 118 -5.60 11.70 1.89
N SER A 119 -6.80 11.12 1.89
CA SER A 119 -7.59 10.93 0.67
C SER A 119 -8.24 12.24 0.29
N TRP A 120 -8.43 12.47 -1.01
CA TRP A 120 -9.21 13.60 -1.50
C TRP A 120 -10.69 13.52 -1.11
N THR A 121 -11.19 12.32 -0.78
CA THR A 121 -12.57 12.10 -0.36
C THR A 121 -12.84 12.43 1.12
N GLY A 122 -11.79 12.66 1.92
CA GLY A 122 -11.89 13.00 3.34
C GLY A 122 -11.20 12.01 4.30
N TYR A 123 -11.00 10.76 3.89
CA TYR A 123 -10.39 9.74 4.73
C TYR A 123 -8.95 10.11 5.09
N THR A 124 -8.55 9.85 6.33
CA THR A 124 -7.18 10.05 6.80
C THR A 124 -6.69 8.86 7.59
N THR A 125 -5.38 8.63 7.53
CA THR A 125 -4.69 7.65 8.37
C THR A 125 -3.29 8.14 8.67
N ASN A 126 -2.64 7.61 9.69
CA ASN A 126 -1.28 7.97 10.03
C ASN A 126 -0.44 6.73 10.34
N LEU A 127 0.87 6.88 10.15
CA LEU A 127 1.87 5.86 10.47
C LEU A 127 3.19 6.51 10.87
N PRO A 128 4.05 5.80 11.62
CA PRO A 128 5.42 6.23 11.85
C PRO A 128 6.15 6.49 10.52
N LEU A 129 6.95 7.56 10.47
CA LEU A 129 7.77 7.86 9.30
C LEU A 129 8.80 6.75 9.04
N ALA A 130 9.26 6.06 10.09
CA ALA A 130 10.19 4.95 9.96
C ALA A 130 9.57 3.77 9.19
N ASP A 131 8.32 3.42 9.50
CA ASP A 131 7.60 2.36 8.79
C ASP A 131 7.26 2.78 7.36
N LEU A 132 7.01 4.07 7.13
CA LEU A 132 6.80 4.60 5.78
C LEU A 132 8.10 4.55 4.95
N ASP A 133 9.29 4.59 5.55
CA ASP A 133 10.58 4.56 4.86
C ASP A 133 11.16 3.13 4.70
N ASP A 134 10.29 2.13 4.65
CA ASP A 134 10.70 0.74 4.39
C ASP A 134 10.89 0.47 2.89
N ASP A 135 11.51 -0.67 2.56
CA ASP A 135 11.88 -1.09 1.20
C ASP A 135 10.66 -1.54 0.36
N ASP A 136 9.53 -1.83 0.99
CA ASP A 136 8.32 -2.39 0.37
C ASP A 136 7.12 -1.44 0.49
N VAL A 137 7.37 -0.13 0.51
CA VAL A 137 6.33 0.89 0.61
C VAL A 137 6.26 1.74 -0.66
N MET A 138 5.07 1.86 -1.23
CA MET A 138 4.82 2.63 -2.45
C MET A 138 3.50 3.41 -2.42
N ILE A 139 3.41 4.41 -3.28
CA ILE A 139 2.14 4.95 -3.76
C ILE A 139 1.74 4.14 -5.00
N ALA A 140 0.84 3.19 -4.81
CA ALA A 140 0.45 2.21 -5.84
C ALA A 140 -0.45 2.81 -6.92
N LEU A 141 -0.23 2.40 -8.17
CA LEU A 141 -1.01 2.77 -9.35
C LEU A 141 -1.81 1.58 -9.92
N LYS A 142 -1.28 0.36 -9.77
CA LYS A 142 -1.95 -0.88 -10.21
C LYS A 142 -1.54 -2.07 -9.33
N HIS A 143 -2.34 -3.14 -9.39
CA HIS A 143 -2.18 -4.40 -8.66
C HIS A 143 -2.68 -5.60 -9.48
#